data_AF-A0A4Y2I8X9-F1
#
_entry.id   AF-A0A4Y2I8X9-F1
#
_cell.length_a   1.000
_cell.length_b   1.000
_cell.length_c   1.000
_cell.angle_alpha   90.00
_cell.angle_beta   90.00
_cell.angle_gamma   90.00
#
_symmetry.space_group_name_H-M   'P 1'
#
loop_
_entity.id
_entity.type
_entity.pdbx_description
1 polymer ?
#
loop_
_entity_poly.entity_id
_entity_poly.type
_entity_poly.pdbx_seq_one_letter_code
_entity_poly.pdbx_strand_id
1 'polypeptide(L)'
;MLAYALAHPQSSTKMISENCDLSKSRLWTILNESGAHPYRSTPVQGLLPKDDERRHMWCNFVMNHLADHPTFLADIIWTGEACV
;
A
#
# COMPACT_ATOMS: atom_id res chain seq x y z
N MET A 1 5.54 21.29 6.30
CA MET A 1 5.15 20.05 7.00
C MET A 1 4.22 19.17 6.19
N LEU A 2 2.97 19.57 5.89
CA LEU A 2 2.04 18.72 5.14
C LEU A 2 2.60 18.26 3.79
N ALA A 3 3.14 19.21 3.01
CA ALA A 3 3.81 18.93 1.75
C ALA A 3 4.97 17.93 1.92
N TYR A 4 5.70 18.00 3.02
CA TYR A 4 6.79 17.05 3.33
C TYR A 4 6.24 15.67 3.68
N ALA A 5 5.19 15.59 4.51
CA ALA A 5 4.55 14.33 4.86
C ALA A 5 3.95 13.62 3.63
N LEU A 6 3.37 14.38 2.70
CA LEU A 6 2.82 13.86 1.44
C LEU A 6 3.91 13.46 0.43
N ALA A 7 5.01 14.21 0.35
CA ALA A 7 6.15 13.86 -0.49
C ALA A 7 6.94 12.66 0.05
N HIS A 8 6.88 12.41 1.37
CA HIS A 8 7.61 11.36 2.06
C HIS A 8 6.68 10.54 2.98
N PRO A 9 5.73 9.77 2.42
CA PRO A 9 4.69 9.07 3.20
C PRO A 9 5.25 8.02 4.17
N GLN A 10 6.47 7.55 3.94
CA GLN A 10 7.16 6.56 4.77
C GLN A 10 7.97 7.20 5.93
N SER A 11 8.09 8.53 5.95
CA SER A 11 8.82 9.25 7.00
C SER A 11 8.09 9.14 8.34
N SER A 12 8.84 8.83 9.39
CA SER A 12 8.27 8.80 10.74
C SER A 12 7.82 10.21 11.18
N THR A 13 6.84 10.28 12.07
CA THR A 13 6.43 11.55 12.71
C THR A 13 7.59 12.26 13.40
N LYS A 14 8.59 11.52 13.90
CA LYS A 14 9.84 12.06 14.43
C LYS A 14 10.66 12.77 13.35
N MET A 15 10.91 12.11 12.21
CA MET A 15 11.64 12.72 11.10
C MET A 15 10.93 13.97 10.57
N ILE A 16 9.60 13.94 10.45
CA ILE A 16 8.85 15.10 9.96
C ILE A 16 8.94 16.26 10.97
N SER A 17 8.88 15.96 12.27
CA SER A 17 9.06 16.94 13.36
C SER A 17 10.45 17.58 13.33
N GLU A 18 11.51 16.80 13.11
CA GLU A 18 12.89 17.28 13.00
C GLU A 18 13.12 18.10 11.72
N ASN A 19 12.61 17.65 10.57
CA ASN A 19 12.82 18.36 9.29
C ASN A 19 11.96 19.63 9.14
N CYS A 20 10.91 19.78 9.94
CA CYS A 20 10.01 20.94 9.89
C CYS A 20 10.11 21.83 11.13
N ASP A 21 11.04 21.55 12.06
CA ASP A 21 11.19 22.26 13.33
C ASP A 21 9.87 22.41 14.11
N LEU A 22 9.08 21.33 14.15
CA LEU A 22 7.77 21.31 14.80
C LEU A 22 7.75 20.40 16.01
N SER A 23 7.03 20.80 17.06
CA SER A 23 6.74 19.89 18.17
C SER A 23 5.87 18.73 17.72
N LYS A 24 6.05 17.57 18.35
CA LYS A 24 5.25 16.36 18.06
C LYS A 24 3.75 16.59 18.24
N SER A 25 3.32 17.36 19.24
CA SER A 25 1.90 17.65 19.49
C SER A 25 1.26 18.45 18.36
N ARG A 26 1.96 19.48 17.89
CA ARG A 26 1.50 20.31 16.77
C ARG A 26 1.48 19.52 15.47
N LEU A 27 2.48 18.66 15.27
CA LEU A 27 2.51 17.75 14.14
C LEU A 27 1.30 16.79 14.14
N TRP A 28 1.02 16.13 15.26
CA TRP A 28 -0.11 15.22 15.40
C TRP A 28 -1.46 15.89 15.14
N THR A 29 -1.65 17.10 15.67
CA THR A 29 -2.89 17.87 15.47
C THR A 29 -3.12 18.12 13.98
N ILE A 30 -2.11 18.65 13.29
CA ILE A 30 -2.20 18.99 11.87
C ILE A 30 -2.41 17.74 11.00
N LEU A 31 -1.67 16.65 11.25
CA LEU A 31 -1.82 15.41 10.48
C LEU A 31 -3.22 14.80 10.65
N ASN A 32 -3.81 14.89 11.84
CA ASN A 32 -5.14 14.38 12.11
C ASN A 32 -6.24 15.27 11.47
N GLU A 33 -6.10 16.59 11.57
CA GLU A 33 -7.00 17.54 10.91
C GLU A 33 -6.98 17.43 9.39
N SER A 34 -5.81 17.13 8.81
CA SER A 34 -5.66 16.99 7.36
C SER A 34 -5.86 15.56 6.84
N GLY A 35 -6.12 14.58 7.71
CA GLY A 35 -6.18 13.15 7.33
C GLY A 35 -4.86 12.60 6.76
N ALA A 36 -3.73 13.27 6.98
CA ALA A 36 -2.44 12.86 6.44
C ALA A 36 -1.76 11.89 7.40
N HIS A 37 -2.11 10.60 7.30
CA HIS A 37 -1.52 9.56 8.13
C HIS A 37 -0.25 9.01 7.47
N PRO A 38 0.94 9.12 8.08
CA PRO A 38 2.14 8.46 7.58
C PRO A 38 1.91 6.96 7.50
N TYR A 39 2.03 6.40 6.29
CA TYR A 39 1.81 4.98 6.05
C TYR A 39 3.15 4.27 5.99
N ARG A 40 3.34 3.28 6.85
CA ARG A 40 4.53 2.43 6.83
C ARG A 40 4.17 1.08 6.23
N SER A 41 4.59 0.85 4.99
CA SER A 41 4.36 -0.45 4.35
C SER A 41 5.30 -1.49 4.95
N THR A 42 4.75 -2.56 5.52
CA THR A 42 5.53 -3.75 5.87
C THR A 42 5.45 -4.74 4.70
N PRO A 43 6.55 -5.01 3.98
CA PRO A 43 6.54 -6.03 2.93
C PRO A 43 6.44 -7.41 3.58
N VAL A 44 5.33 -8.11 3.36
CA VAL A 44 5.04 -9.42 3.99
C VAL A 44 5.25 -10.62 3.07
N GLN A 45 5.59 -10.40 1.80
CA GLN A 45 5.70 -11.47 0.78
C GLN A 45 7.07 -11.56 0.09
N GLY A 46 8.05 -10.74 0.47
CA GLY A 46 9.40 -10.79 -0.13
C GLY A 46 9.42 -10.58 -1.65
N LEU A 47 8.54 -9.71 -2.16
CA LEU A 47 8.35 -9.51 -3.60
C LEU A 47 9.63 -9.04 -4.28
N LEU A 48 9.90 -9.63 -5.44
CA LEU A 48 10.96 -9.20 -6.32
C LEU A 48 10.40 -8.23 -7.36
N PRO A 49 11.21 -7.29 -7.90
CA PRO A 49 10.75 -6.36 -8.93
C PRO A 49 10.09 -7.03 -10.14
N LYS A 50 10.55 -8.23 -10.52
CA LYS A 50 9.97 -9.03 -11.61
C LYS A 50 8.54 -9.53 -11.35
N ASP A 51 8.10 -9.54 -10.09
CA ASP A 51 6.78 -10.02 -9.71
C ASP A 51 5.70 -8.97 -10.02
N ASP A 52 6.08 -7.70 -10.14
CA ASP A 52 5.16 -6.60 -10.44
C ASP A 52 4.41 -6.82 -11.76
N GLU A 53 5.14 -7.00 -12.85
CA GLU A 53 4.57 -7.23 -14.17
C GLU A 53 3.70 -8.50 -14.21
N ARG A 54 4.18 -9.59 -13.61
CA ARG A 54 3.47 -10.88 -13.58
C ARG A 54 2.14 -10.77 -12.84
N ARG A 55 2.12 -10.04 -11.72
CA ARG A 55 0.92 -9.79 -10.92
C ARG A 55 -0.07 -8.91 -11.67
N HIS A 56 0.40 -7.84 -12.30
CA HIS A 56 -0.44 -6.98 -13.12
C HIS A 56 -1.06 -7.74 -14.30
N MET A 57 -0.28 -8.58 -14.97
CA MET A 57 -0.77 -9.42 -16.08
C MET A 57 -1.85 -10.40 -15.61
N TRP A 58 -1.66 -11.06 -14.47
CA TRP A 58 -2.68 -11.93 -13.87
C TRP A 58 -3.95 -11.17 -13.51
N CYS A 59 -3.83 -10.01 -12.86
CA CYS A 59 -4.98 -9.17 -12.54
C CYS A 59 -5.75 -8.76 -13.80
N ASN A 60 -5.06 -8.29 -14.83
CA ASN A 60 -5.70 -7.91 -16.10
C ASN A 60 -6.40 -9.11 -16.77
N PHE A 61 -5.76 -10.28 -16.76
CA PHE A 61 -6.37 -11.51 -17.26
C PHE A 61 -7.68 -11.81 -16.54
N VAL A 62 -7.69 -11.81 -15.20
CA VAL A 62 -8.88 -12.07 -14.40
C VAL A 62 -9.96 -11.01 -14.65
N MET A 63 -9.59 -9.73 -14.65
CA MET A 63 -10.54 -8.62 -14.85
C MET A 63 -11.20 -8.66 -16.22
N ASN A 64 -10.46 -9.00 -17.28
CA ASN A 64 -11.01 -9.14 -18.62
C ASN A 64 -12.01 -10.29 -18.69
N HIS A 65 -11.72 -11.45 -18.07
CA HIS A 65 -12.64 -12.57 -18.07
C HIS A 65 -13.88 -12.31 -17.21
N LEU A 66 -13.75 -11.57 -16.11
CA LEU A 66 -14.88 -11.17 -15.28
C LEU A 66 -15.83 -10.20 -15.99
N ALA A 67 -15.33 -9.39 -16.92
CA ALA A 67 -16.16 -8.47 -17.69
C ALA A 67 -17.16 -9.23 -18.60
N ASP A 68 -16.72 -10.32 -19.22
CA ASP A 68 -17.53 -11.12 -20.14
C ASP A 68 -18.27 -12.27 -19.42
N HIS A 69 -17.68 -12.83 -18.36
CA HIS A 69 -18.19 -13.96 -17.60
C HIS A 69 -18.10 -13.70 -16.10
N PRO A 70 -19.15 -13.10 -15.48
CA PRO A 70 -19.13 -12.69 -14.07
C PRO A 70 -18.89 -13.83 -13.07
N THR A 71 -19.14 -15.08 -13.47
CA THR A 71 -18.92 -16.28 -12.63
C THR A 71 -17.56 -16.94 -12.86
N PHE A 72 -16.66 -16.35 -13.66
CA PHE A 72 -15.36 -16.93 -14.02
C PHE A 72 -14.54 -17.47 -12.84
N LEU A 73 -14.54 -16.75 -11.71
CA LEU A 73 -13.79 -17.18 -10.53
C LEU A 73 -14.34 -18.46 -9.90
N ALA A 74 -15.62 -18.78 -10.11
CA ALA A 74 -16.24 -20.02 -9.62
C ALA A 74 -15.76 -21.25 -10.40
N ASP A 75 -15.27 -21.06 -11.63
CA ASP A 75 -14.76 -22.13 -12.48
C ASP A 75 -13.28 -22.47 -12.18
N ILE A 76 -12.60 -21.67 -11.36
CA ILE A 76 -11.21 -21.88 -10.96
C ILE A 76 -11.15 -22.79 -9.73
N ILE A 77 -10.42 -23.91 -9.85
CA ILE A 77 -10.08 -24.76 -8.70
C ILE A 77 -8.86 -24.16 -8.00
N TRP A 78 -9.06 -23.63 -6.79
CA TRP A 78 -8.00 -23.07 -5.97
C TRP A 78 -7.29 -24.17 -5.18
N THR A 79 -5.96 -24.20 -5.24
CA THR A 79 -5.14 -25.07 -4.40
C THR A 79 -3.97 -24.27 -3.85
N GLY A 80 -3.54 -24.60 -2.64
CA GLY A 80 -2.38 -24.00 -2.01
C GLY A 80 -1.75 -25.00 -1.06
N GLU A 81 -0.43 -24.98 -0.97
CA GLU A 81 0.30 -25.72 0.05
C GLU A 81 0.42 -24.83 1.28
N ALA A 82 0.06 -25.35 2.46
CA ALA A 82 0.36 -24.67 3.71
C ALA A 82 1.78 -25.06 4.15
N CYS A 83 2.59 -24.07 4.53
CA CYS A 83 3.84 -24.36 5.24
C CYS A 83 3.49 -25.01 6.59
N VAL A 84 4.09 -26.17 6.88
CA VAL A 84 4.03 -26.86 8.19
C VAL A 84 5.08 -26.27 9.12
#